data_AF-A0A920KAI5-F1
#
_entry.id   AF-A0A920KAI5-F1
#
_cell.length_a   1.000
_cell.length_b   1.000
_cell.length_c   1.000
_cell.angle_alpha   90.00
_cell.angle_beta   90.00
_cell.angle_gamma   90.00
#
_symmetry.space_group_name_H-M   'P 1'
#
loop_
_entity.id
_entity.type
_entity.pdbx_description
1 polymer ?
#
loop_
_entity_poly.entity_id
_entity_poly.type
_entity_poly.pdbx_seq_one_letter_code
_entity_poly.pdbx_strand_id
1 'polypeptide(L)'
;MCHSKTTFQRLRKSVSEKIRNGEKVAVERYGAKEPKQTTHVAVVDYDGNCVTMTHSLGMPSGVITDNLGFMYNGCMAVFDPRPNRAGSIAPGKSRFTSLAPTIVSKKGSPS
;
A
#
# COMPACT_ATOMS: atom_id res chain seq x y z
N MET A 1 21.10 5.99 7.78
CA MET A 1 21.36 7.21 8.58
C MET A 1 20.08 7.62 9.31
N CYS A 2 20.08 7.45 10.63
CA CYS A 2 18.95 7.74 11.51
C CYS A 2 18.71 9.26 11.58
N HIS A 3 17.64 9.76 10.96
CA HIS A 3 17.22 11.14 11.15
C HIS A 3 16.49 11.22 12.50
N SER A 4 17.05 11.96 13.46
CA SER A 4 16.51 12.04 14.81
C SER A 4 15.07 12.56 14.79
N LYS A 5 14.22 12.05 15.69
CA LYS A 5 12.79 12.43 15.82
C LYS A 5 12.57 13.95 15.88
N THR A 6 13.57 14.70 16.37
CA THR A 6 13.59 16.15 16.50
C THR A 6 13.57 16.88 15.15
N THR A 7 14.25 16.34 14.13
CA THR A 7 14.34 16.96 12.79
C THR A 7 12.99 16.96 12.10
N PHE A 8 12.23 15.86 12.22
CA PHE A 8 10.91 15.73 11.62
C PHE A 8 9.87 16.65 12.28
N GLN A 9 9.93 16.83 13.60
CA GLN A 9 9.03 17.73 14.32
C GLN A 9 9.26 19.21 13.94
N ARG A 10 10.53 19.63 13.77
CA ARG A 10 10.87 21.00 13.32
C ARG A 10 10.39 21.28 11.90
N LEU A 11 10.61 20.32 10.98
CA LEU A 11 10.13 20.43 9.60
C LEU A 11 8.61 20.59 9.54
N ARG A 12 7.86 19.81 10.34
CA ARG A 12 6.39 19.90 10.40
C ARG A 12 5.90 21.28 10.87
N LYS A 13 6.53 21.86 11.90
CA LYS A 13 6.16 23.20 12.38
C LYS A 13 6.37 24.26 11.30
N SER A 14 7.55 24.28 10.68
CA SER A 14 7.89 25.25 9.64
C SER A 14 6.98 25.14 8.41
N VAL A 15 6.70 23.91 7.94
CA VAL A 15 5.77 23.70 6.83
C VAL A 15 4.34 24.12 7.21
N SER A 16 3.91 23.85 8.44
CA SER A 16 2.59 24.26 8.92
C SER A 16 2.41 25.78 8.97
N GLU A 17 3.45 26.54 9.34
CA GLU A 17 3.41 28.00 9.36
C GLU A 17 3.29 28.59 7.95
N LYS A 18 4.08 28.08 7.00
CA LYS A 18 4.00 28.49 5.59
C LYS A 18 2.61 28.26 4.99
N ILE A 19 2.01 27.10 5.25
CA ILE A 19 0.64 26.80 4.80
C ILE A 19 -0.37 27.79 5.42
N ARG A 20 -0.24 28.12 6.71
CA ARG A 20 -1.12 29.08 7.39
C ARG A 20 -0.99 30.50 6.83
N ASN A 21 0.18 30.88 6.35
CA ASN A 21 0.45 32.17 5.72
C ASN A 21 0.00 32.23 4.24
N GLY A 22 -0.62 31.18 3.71
CA GLY A 22 -1.06 31.12 2.32
C GLY A 22 0.07 30.84 1.31
N GLU A 23 1.27 30.51 1.79
CA GLU A 23 2.39 30.18 0.92
C GLU A 23 2.19 28.79 0.30
N LYS A 24 2.28 28.69 -1.02
CA LYS A 24 2.28 27.40 -1.73
C LYS A 24 3.62 26.72 -1.51
N VAL A 25 3.66 25.80 -0.54
CA VAL A 25 4.83 24.97 -0.31
C VAL A 25 4.94 23.90 -1.41
N ALA A 26 6.02 23.95 -2.19
CA ALA A 26 6.35 22.88 -3.11
C ALA A 26 6.70 21.62 -2.31
N VAL A 27 5.83 20.60 -2.38
CA VAL A 27 6.10 19.30 -1.78
C VAL A 27 6.96 18.53 -2.75
N GLU A 28 8.26 18.44 -2.46
CA GLU A 28 9.16 17.55 -3.18
C GLU A 28 8.72 16.11 -2.92
N ARG A 29 8.05 15.51 -3.91
CA ARG A 29 7.75 14.09 -3.90
C ARG A 29 9.07 13.37 -4.16
N TYR A 30 9.76 12.99 -3.09
CA TYR A 30 10.79 11.97 -3.19
C TYR A 30 10.19 10.79 -3.96
N GLY A 31 10.80 10.43 -5.09
CA GLY A 31 10.42 9.28 -5.89
C GLY A 31 10.58 8.02 -5.06
N ALA A 32 9.58 7.73 -4.24
CA ALA A 32 9.54 6.53 -3.44
C ALA A 32 9.52 5.37 -4.43
N LYS A 33 10.59 4.59 -4.42
CA LYS A 33 10.68 3.39 -5.24
C LYS A 33 9.53 2.47 -4.82
N GLU A 34 8.78 1.98 -5.81
CA GLU A 34 7.67 1.06 -5.56
C GLU A 34 8.12 -0.11 -4.67
N PRO A 35 7.37 -0.45 -3.60
CA PRO A 35 7.72 -1.55 -2.72
C PRO A 35 7.72 -2.87 -3.50
N LYS A 36 8.82 -3.62 -3.43
CA LYS A 36 8.93 -4.95 -4.06
C LYS A 36 8.20 -6.07 -3.28
N GLN A 37 7.14 -5.74 -2.55
CA GLN A 37 6.51 -6.64 -1.57
C GLN A 37 5.26 -7.33 -2.11
N THR A 38 5.23 -7.54 -3.43
CA THR A 38 4.13 -8.21 -4.14
C THR A 38 4.70 -9.40 -4.89
N THR A 39 4.10 -10.57 -4.68
CA THR A 39 4.39 -11.80 -5.40
C THR A 39 3.16 -12.19 -6.21
N HIS A 40 3.36 -12.50 -7.49
CA HIS A 40 2.32 -13.04 -8.35
C HIS A 40 2.67 -14.47 -8.75
N VAL A 41 1.68 -15.36 -8.67
CA VAL A 41 1.81 -16.77 -9.04
C VAL A 41 0.70 -17.08 -10.04
N ALA A 42 1.07 -17.75 -11.13
CA ALA A 42 0.16 -18.28 -12.12
C ALA A 42 0.49 -19.76 -12.35
N VAL A 43 -0.54 -20.61 -12.34
CA VAL A 43 -0.40 -22.06 -12.53
C VAL A 43 -1.46 -22.52 -13.52
N VAL A 44 -1.05 -23.40 -14.44
CA VAL A 44 -1.91 -24.13 -15.36
C VAL A 44 -1.58 -25.61 -15.22
N ASP A 45 -2.57 -26.46 -15.03
CA ASP A 45 -2.39 -27.91 -14.98
C ASP A 45 -2.68 -28.60 -16.32
N TYR A 46 -2.48 -29.92 -16.38
CA TYR A 46 -2.68 -30.70 -17.60
C TYR A 46 -4.14 -30.74 -18.06
N ASP A 47 -5.08 -30.65 -17.13
CA ASP A 47 -6.53 -30.66 -17.40
C ASP A 47 -7.04 -29.28 -17.85
N GLY A 48 -6.18 -28.27 -17.87
CA GLY A 48 -6.49 -26.91 -18.30
C GLY A 48 -7.05 -26.01 -17.20
N ASN A 49 -7.00 -26.42 -15.93
CA ASN A 49 -7.35 -25.54 -14.81
C ASN A 49 -6.31 -24.44 -14.69
N CYS A 50 -6.78 -23.20 -14.52
CA CYS A 50 -5.93 -22.02 -14.45
C CYS A 50 -6.19 -21.25 -13.16
N VAL A 51 -5.12 -20.95 -12.41
CA VAL A 51 -5.18 -20.16 -11.18
C VAL A 51 -4.18 -19.02 -11.25
N THR A 52 -4.63 -17.80 -10.95
CA THR A 52 -3.74 -16.64 -10.75
C THR A 52 -3.96 -16.04 -9.36
N MET A 53 -2.87 -15.75 -8.66
CA MET A 53 -2.90 -15.18 -7.32
C MET A 53 -1.88 -14.05 -7.21
N THR A 54 -2.33 -12.90 -6.73
CA THR A 54 -1.43 -11.79 -6.38
C THR A 54 -1.47 -11.59 -4.87
N HIS A 55 -0.36 -11.92 -4.20
CA HIS A 55 -0.20 -11.74 -2.76
C HIS A 55 0.73 -10.57 -2.47
N SER A 56 0.40 -9.73 -1.51
CA SER A 56 1.19 -8.53 -1.23
C SER A 56 1.06 -8.08 0.23
N LEU A 57 2.19 -7.70 0.83
CA LEU A 57 2.16 -6.86 2.03
C LEU A 57 1.85 -5.40 1.70
N GLY A 58 2.00 -5.00 0.44
CA GLY A 58 1.91 -3.62 -0.03
C GLY A 58 3.02 -2.79 0.59
N MET A 59 2.73 -2.18 1.73
CA MET A 59 3.75 -1.58 2.60
C MET A 59 4.02 -2.53 3.77
N PRO A 60 5.26 -2.91 4.06
CA PRO A 60 5.57 -3.68 5.26
C PRO A 60 5.25 -2.83 6.50
N SER A 61 4.51 -3.38 7.48
CA SER A 61 4.23 -2.66 8.73
C SER A 61 5.47 -2.51 9.62
N GLY A 62 6.46 -3.40 9.46
CA GLY A 62 7.57 -3.56 10.37
C GLY A 62 7.22 -4.27 11.68
N VAL A 63 5.97 -4.73 11.83
CA VAL A 63 5.47 -5.42 13.03
C VAL A 63 5.42 -6.92 12.77
N ILE A 64 6.05 -7.68 13.66
CA ILE A 64 6.02 -9.14 13.74
C ILE A 64 5.56 -9.48 15.16
N THR A 65 4.51 -10.28 15.29
CA THR A 65 4.10 -10.80 16.60
C THR A 65 5.05 -11.92 17.02
N ASP A 66 5.44 -11.90 18.30
CA ASP A 66 6.30 -12.92 18.88
C ASP A 66 5.78 -14.33 18.57
N ASN A 67 6.69 -15.20 18.13
CA ASN A 67 6.45 -16.61 17.78
C ASN A 67 5.58 -16.88 16.53
N LEU A 68 5.07 -15.87 15.81
CA LEU A 68 4.30 -16.13 14.57
C LEU A 68 5.17 -16.26 13.31
N GLY A 69 6.35 -15.64 13.29
CA GLY A 69 7.31 -15.76 12.19
C GLY A 69 6.91 -15.05 10.88
N PHE A 70 5.84 -14.26 10.86
CA PHE A 70 5.44 -13.47 9.70
C PHE A 70 5.17 -12.00 10.05
N MET A 71 5.37 -11.12 9.07
CA MET A 71 5.16 -9.69 9.19
C MET A 71 3.75 -9.29 8.76
N TYR A 72 3.13 -8.35 9.48
CA TYR A 72 1.84 -7.79 9.05
C TYR A 72 1.99 -6.80 7.89
N ASN A 73 0.95 -6.71 7.08
CA ASN A 73 0.82 -5.64 6.10
C ASN A 73 0.60 -4.28 6.81
N GLY A 74 1.04 -3.20 6.18
CA GLY A 74 0.84 -1.81 6.58
C GLY A 74 -0.25 -1.12 5.77
N CYS A 75 -1.20 -1.89 5.22
CA CYS A 75 -2.14 -1.36 4.23
C CYS A 75 -3.17 -0.38 4.80
N MET A 76 -3.27 -0.22 6.12
CA MET A 76 -4.13 0.80 6.72
C MET A 76 -3.77 2.22 6.28
N ALA A 77 -2.53 2.45 5.83
CA ALA A 77 -2.08 3.74 5.31
C ALA A 77 -2.79 4.18 4.01
N VAL A 78 -3.55 3.30 3.35
CA VAL A 78 -4.32 3.66 2.13
C VAL A 78 -5.69 4.27 2.44
N PHE A 79 -6.17 4.18 3.68
CA PHE A 79 -7.43 4.82 4.07
C PHE A 79 -7.24 6.32 4.27
N ASP A 80 -8.29 7.09 3.96
CA ASP A 80 -8.37 8.50 4.34
C ASP A 80 -8.66 8.58 5.86
N PRO A 81 -7.83 9.27 6.65
CA PRO A 81 -8.08 9.43 8.08
C PRO A 81 -9.26 10.37 8.37
N ARG A 82 -9.70 11.19 7.40
CA ARG A 82 -10.82 12.11 7.58
C ARG A 82 -12.13 11.34 7.43
N PRO A 83 -13.14 11.59 8.27
CA PRO A 83 -14.44 10.92 8.19
C PRO A 83 -15.22 11.31 6.93
N ASN A 84 -16.28 10.54 6.64
CA ASN A 84 -17.31 10.84 5.62
C ASN A 84 -16.80 10.95 4.17
N ARG A 85 -15.80 10.16 3.80
CA ARG A 85 -15.30 10.02 2.43
C ARG A 85 -15.38 8.57 1.98
N ALA A 86 -15.41 8.36 0.66
CA ALA A 86 -15.42 7.03 0.08
C ALA A 86 -14.25 6.16 0.59
N GLY A 87 -13.06 6.75 0.74
CA GLY A 87 -11.87 6.09 1.26
C GLY A 87 -11.68 6.17 2.78
N SER A 88 -12.63 6.72 3.55
CA SER A 88 -12.47 6.85 5.00
C SER A 88 -12.35 5.51 5.70
N ILE A 89 -11.48 5.46 6.71
CA ILE A 89 -11.35 4.31 7.62
C ILE A 89 -12.68 4.03 8.34
N ALA A 90 -13.08 2.76 8.40
CA ALA A 90 -14.24 2.28 9.15
C ALA A 90 -14.07 0.80 9.53
N PRO A 91 -14.66 0.33 10.65
CA PRO A 91 -14.61 -1.08 11.04
C PRO A 91 -15.15 -2.00 9.95
N GLY A 92 -14.44 -3.11 9.67
CA GLY A 92 -14.84 -4.12 8.68
C GLY A 92 -14.79 -3.67 7.21
N LYS A 93 -14.45 -2.42 6.93
CA LYS A 93 -14.43 -1.90 5.57
C LYS A 93 -13.21 -2.38 4.80
N SER A 94 -13.45 -2.91 3.60
CA SER A 94 -12.39 -3.28 2.67
C SER A 94 -11.60 -2.06 2.22
N ARG A 95 -10.28 -2.22 2.15
CA ARG A 95 -9.40 -1.20 1.60
C ARG A 95 -9.48 -1.15 0.08
N PHE A 96 -9.17 0.00 -0.48
CA PHE A 96 -8.79 0.08 -1.89
C PHE A 96 -7.51 -0.74 -2.14
N THR A 97 -7.44 -1.48 -3.24
CA THR A 97 -6.27 -2.26 -3.64
C THR A 97 -6.04 -2.17 -5.15
N SER A 98 -4.77 -2.18 -5.58
CA SER A 98 -4.36 -2.25 -6.99
C SER A 98 -4.08 -3.68 -7.47
N LEU A 99 -4.40 -4.69 -6.66
CA LEU A 99 -4.27 -6.09 -7.05
C LEU A 99 -5.31 -6.42 -8.14
N ALA A 100 -4.83 -6.88 -9.31
CA ALA A 100 -5.67 -7.26 -10.44
C ALA A 100 -5.18 -8.57 -11.08
N PRO A 101 -5.36 -9.74 -10.41
CA PRO A 101 -5.10 -11.03 -11.06
C PRO A 101 -6.03 -11.18 -12.27
N THR A 102 -5.48 -11.60 -13.41
CA THR A 102 -6.19 -11.62 -14.70
C THR A 102 -5.95 -12.93 -15.42
N ILE A 103 -7.01 -13.51 -16.00
CA ILE A 103 -6.95 -14.68 -16.88
C ILE A 103 -7.50 -14.26 -18.24
N VAL A 104 -6.78 -14.60 -19.31
CA VAL A 104 -7.21 -14.37 -20.69
C VAL A 104 -7.62 -15.71 -21.30
N SER A 105 -8.71 -15.71 -22.06
CA SER A 105 -9.23 -16.92 -22.73
C SER A 105 -9.47 -16.67 -24.21
N LYS A 106 -9.16 -17.67 -25.05
CA LYS A 106 -9.47 -17.71 -26.47
C LYS A 106 -10.50 -18.80 -26.75
N LYS A 107 -11.66 -18.43 -27.31
CA LYS A 107 -12.78 -19.35 -27.63
C LYS A 107 -13.26 -20.19 -26.43
N GLY A 108 -13.23 -19.64 -25.22
CA GLY A 108 -13.66 -20.32 -24.00
C GLY A 108 -12.59 -21.19 -23.34
N SER A 109 -11.41 -21.36 -23.96
CA SER A 109 -10.25 -22.00 -23.34
C SER A 109 -9.27 -20.94 -22.84
N PRO A 110 -8.75 -21.04 -21.61
CA PRO A 110 -7.62 -20.22 -21.17
C PRO A 110 -6.46 -20.38 -22.17
N SER A 111 -5.84 -19.28 -22.58
CA SER A 111 -4.80 -19.25 -23.62
C SER A 111 -3.45 -18.83 -23.07
#